data_AF-A0A1I4ABI7-F1
#
_entry.id   AF-A0A1I4ABI7-F1
#
_cell.length_a   1.000
_cell.length_b   1.000
_cell.length_c   1.000
_cell.angle_alpha   90.00
_cell.angle_beta   90.00
_cell.angle_gamma   90.00
#
_symmetry.space_group_name_H-M   'P 1'
#
loop_
_entity.id
_entity.type
_entity.pdbx_description
1 polymer ?
#
loop_
_entity_poly.entity_id
_entity_poly.type
_entity_poly.pdbx_seq_one_letter_code
_entity_poly.pdbx_strand_id
1 'polypeptide(L)'
;MAHLSQLQKLKLAITVGALVVAAVHVIWPKLAIDAITLGLVVVALLPWLAPLVKSVELPGGLKVELQEVKDAAGKVRNAGLLEPSANPERIEHTFLQVAQRDPNLALAGFRIEIERRLVALCERNGISAKNRGLGYLLRALSEKNLLTPEQSSAIADLASLLDSATHGASVDPAAAQWALDIAPELLESLSRLISPTGPKTFVGAQQPRFAHEGDFWVQE
;
A
#
# COMPACT_ATOMS: atom_id res chain seq x y z
N MET A 1 28.60 -17.58 28.79
CA MET A 1 27.41 -18.47 28.84
C MET A 1 26.62 -18.24 27.57
N ALA A 2 26.42 -19.26 26.72
CA ALA A 2 25.78 -19.10 25.43
C ALA A 2 24.30 -18.70 25.61
N HIS A 3 23.91 -17.54 25.09
CA HIS A 3 22.55 -17.04 25.16
C HIS A 3 21.69 -17.81 24.14
N LEU A 4 21.04 -18.89 24.59
CA LEU A 4 20.10 -19.66 23.76
C LEU A 4 19.01 -18.74 23.21
N SER A 5 18.74 -18.83 21.91
CA SER A 5 17.66 -18.05 21.30
C SER A 5 16.31 -18.47 21.89
N GLN A 6 15.33 -17.56 21.89
CA GLN A 6 14.01 -17.83 22.46
C GLN A 6 13.37 -19.10 21.85
N LEU A 7 13.63 -19.34 20.56
CA LEU A 7 13.19 -20.53 19.84
C LEU A 7 13.86 -21.82 20.35
N GLN A 8 15.15 -21.77 20.72
CA GLN A 8 15.86 -22.92 21.27
C GLN A 8 15.39 -23.27 22.68
N LYS A 9 15.10 -22.26 23.51
CA LYS A 9 14.51 -22.45 24.85
C LYS A 9 13.12 -23.09 24.76
N LEU A 10 12.30 -22.66 23.80
CA LEU A 10 10.99 -23.23 23.53
C LEU A 10 11.06 -24.69 23.07
N LYS A 11 11.92 -24.99 22.08
CA LYS A 11 12.15 -26.37 21.61
C LYS A 11 12.61 -27.27 22.76
N LEU A 12 13.55 -26.80 23.58
CA LEU A 12 14.04 -27.54 24.75
C LEU A 12 12.92 -27.82 25.76
N ALA A 13 12.09 -26.84 26.08
CA ALA A 13 10.97 -27.00 27.01
C ALA A 13 9.93 -28.01 26.50
N ILE A 14 9.59 -27.98 25.21
CA ILE A 14 8.64 -28.93 24.58
C ILE A 14 9.23 -30.35 24.61
N THR A 15 10.49 -30.52 24.22
CA THR A 15 11.14 -31.84 24.21
C THR A 15 11.28 -32.42 25.62
N VAL A 16 11.67 -31.61 26.61
CA VAL A 16 11.75 -32.05 28.01
C VAL A 16 10.36 -32.39 28.55
N GLY A 17 9.34 -31.58 28.26
CA GLY A 17 7.96 -31.85 28.65
C GLY A 17 7.45 -33.17 28.07
N ALA A 18 7.69 -33.43 26.78
CA ALA A 18 7.30 -34.67 26.13
C ALA A 18 8.01 -35.90 26.74
N LEU A 19 9.30 -35.79 27.06
CA LEU A 19 10.06 -36.86 27.72
C LEU A 19 9.55 -37.15 29.14
N VAL A 20 9.18 -36.12 29.90
CA VAL A 20 8.60 -36.28 31.24
C VAL A 20 7.24 -36.98 31.16
N VAL A 21 6.37 -36.58 30.24
CA VAL A 21 5.07 -37.23 30.03
C VAL A 21 5.25 -38.70 29.60
N ALA A 22 6.18 -38.98 28.70
CA ALA A 22 6.50 -40.34 28.27
C ALA A 22 7.04 -41.19 29.44
N ALA A 23 7.93 -40.66 30.27
CA ALA A 23 8.46 -41.35 31.44
C ALA A 23 7.38 -41.65 32.49
N VAL A 24 6.48 -40.69 32.75
CA VAL A 24 5.34 -40.88 33.66
C VAL A 24 4.40 -41.98 33.16
N HIS A 25 4.13 -42.04 31.84
CA HIS A 25 3.30 -43.07 31.24
C HIS A 25 3.93 -44.48 31.30
N VAL A 26 5.25 -44.57 31.15
CA VAL A 26 6.00 -45.83 31.24
C VAL A 26 6.04 -46.36 32.68
N ILE A 27 6.19 -45.48 33.69
CA ILE A 27 6.29 -45.88 35.10
C ILE A 27 4.91 -46.19 35.70
N TRP A 28 3.84 -45.49 35.27
CA TRP A 28 2.47 -45.74 35.71
C TRP A 28 1.52 -45.96 34.52
N PRO A 29 1.54 -47.15 33.89
CA PRO A 29 0.71 -47.47 32.73
C PRO A 29 -0.80 -47.58 33.04
N LYS A 30 -1.18 -47.65 34.34
CA LYS A 30 -2.58 -47.72 34.79
C LYS A 30 -3.21 -46.36 35.09
N LEU A 31 -2.49 -45.26 34.85
CA LEU A 31 -3.01 -43.92 35.11
C LEU A 31 -4.14 -43.61 34.12
N ALA A 32 -5.38 -43.61 34.60
CA ALA A 32 -6.54 -43.19 33.82
C ALA A 32 -6.43 -41.68 33.61
N ILE A 33 -5.99 -41.26 32.42
CA ILE A 33 -6.00 -39.85 32.04
C ILE A 33 -7.46 -39.46 31.88
N ASP A 34 -8.03 -38.84 32.92
CA ASP A 34 -9.38 -38.31 32.88
C ASP A 34 -9.47 -37.16 31.87
N ALA A 35 -10.62 -37.00 31.24
CA ALA A 35 -10.89 -35.95 30.27
C ALA A 35 -10.63 -34.55 30.88
N ILE A 36 -10.89 -34.40 32.18
CA ILE A 36 -10.62 -33.15 32.93
C ILE A 36 -9.12 -32.87 32.99
N THR A 37 -8.29 -33.88 33.30
CA THR A 37 -6.84 -33.74 33.35
C THR A 37 -6.27 -33.40 31.97
N LEU A 38 -6.77 -34.04 30.91
CA LEU A 38 -6.37 -33.73 29.54
C LEU A 38 -6.75 -32.29 29.16
N GLY A 39 -7.96 -31.85 29.52
CA GLY A 39 -8.43 -30.49 29.30
C GLY A 39 -7.54 -29.45 30.00
N LEU A 40 -7.16 -29.69 31.26
CA LEU A 40 -6.27 -28.80 32.01
C LEU A 40 -4.87 -28.71 31.41
N VAL A 41 -4.34 -29.81 30.87
CA VAL A 41 -3.04 -29.80 30.16
C VAL A 41 -3.13 -28.98 28.88
N VAL A 42 -4.20 -29.10 28.10
CA VAL A 42 -4.42 -28.27 26.89
C VAL A 42 -4.50 -26.79 27.27
N VAL A 43 -5.28 -26.44 28.29
CA VAL A 43 -5.39 -25.05 28.79
C VAL A 43 -4.05 -24.52 29.29
N ALA A 44 -3.25 -25.35 29.96
CA ALA A 44 -1.91 -24.97 30.44
C ALA A 44 -0.90 -24.74 29.30
N LEU A 45 -1.09 -25.39 28.15
CA LEU A 45 -0.25 -25.21 26.96
C LEU A 45 -0.68 -24.00 26.09
N LEU A 46 -1.93 -23.52 26.20
CA LEU A 46 -2.44 -22.38 25.42
C LEU A 46 -1.58 -21.10 25.54
N PRO A 47 -1.13 -20.66 26.74
CA PRO A 47 -0.30 -19.45 26.86
C PRO A 47 1.03 -19.54 26.12
N TRP A 48 1.56 -20.75 25.93
CA TRP A 48 2.80 -21.02 25.20
C TRP A 48 2.59 -21.10 23.68
N LEU A 49 1.37 -21.42 23.23
CA LEU A 49 0.97 -21.39 21.81
C LEU A 49 0.66 -19.97 21.32
N ALA A 50 0.20 -19.06 22.19
CA ALA A 50 -0.09 -17.67 21.84
C ALA A 50 1.04 -16.92 21.10
N PRO A 51 2.33 -17.00 21.49
CA PRO A 51 3.42 -16.38 20.74
C PRO A 51 3.72 -17.02 19.38
N LEU A 52 3.26 -18.25 19.12
CA LEU A 52 3.40 -18.89 17.80
C LEU A 52 2.39 -18.32 16.80
N VAL A 53 1.17 -17.98 17.24
CA VAL A 53 0.17 -17.29 16.40
C VAL A 53 0.67 -15.90 16.02
N LYS A 54 1.31 -15.18 16.95
CA LYS A 54 1.92 -13.88 16.68
C LYS A 54 3.16 -13.95 15.77
N SER A 55 3.84 -15.09 15.69
CA SER A 55 4.98 -15.27 14.79
C SER A 55 4.56 -15.55 13.33
N VAL A 56 3.26 -15.72 13.07
CA VAL A 56 2.68 -15.79 11.72
C VAL A 56 2.32 -14.39 11.20
N GLU A 57 2.23 -13.39 12.08
CA GLU A 57 2.25 -11.97 11.69
C GLU A 57 3.70 -11.58 11.40
N LEU A 58 4.16 -11.93 10.20
CA LEU A 58 5.54 -11.75 9.74
C LEU A 58 6.01 -10.29 9.88
N PRO A 59 7.20 -10.04 10.44
CA PRO A 59 7.83 -8.74 10.39
C PRO A 59 8.19 -8.42 8.92
N GLY A 60 7.39 -7.56 8.28
CA GLY A 60 7.51 -7.18 6.86
C GLY A 60 6.46 -7.77 5.91
N GLY A 61 5.50 -8.56 6.41
CA GLY A 61 4.52 -9.30 5.61
C GLY A 61 3.12 -8.68 5.54
N LEU A 62 2.98 -7.35 5.47
CA LEU A 62 1.67 -6.74 5.25
C LEU A 62 1.16 -7.22 3.88
N LYS A 63 0.21 -8.16 3.86
CA LYS A 63 -0.43 -8.54 2.61
C LYS A 63 -1.27 -7.36 2.18
N VAL A 64 -0.86 -6.69 1.11
CA VAL A 64 -1.66 -5.59 0.56
C VAL A 64 -2.94 -6.19 0.01
N GLU A 65 -4.06 -5.82 0.63
CA GLU A 65 -5.36 -6.31 0.21
C GLU A 65 -5.87 -5.55 -1.00
N LEU A 66 -6.64 -6.24 -1.83
CA LEU A 66 -7.32 -5.66 -2.98
C LEU A 66 -8.19 -4.45 -2.60
N GLN A 67 -8.79 -4.48 -1.41
CA GLN A 67 -9.65 -3.39 -0.95
C GLN A 67 -8.84 -2.10 -0.73
N GLU A 68 -7.67 -2.18 -0.13
CA GLU A 68 -6.81 -1.02 0.12
C GLU A 68 -6.35 -0.37 -1.20
N VAL A 69 -6.02 -1.19 -2.21
CA VAL A 69 -5.69 -0.69 -3.56
C VAL A 69 -6.89 -0.03 -4.21
N LYS A 70 -8.05 -0.68 -4.18
CA LYS A 70 -9.29 -0.12 -4.73
C LYS A 70 -9.66 1.20 -4.05
N ASP A 71 -9.47 1.31 -2.74
CA ASP A 71 -9.78 2.52 -1.99
C ASP A 71 -8.81 3.66 -2.33
N ALA A 72 -7.50 3.40 -2.26
CA ALA A 72 -6.46 4.39 -2.57
C ALA A 72 -6.65 4.97 -3.97
N ALA A 73 -6.98 4.11 -4.93
CA ALA A 73 -7.11 4.55 -6.28
C ALA A 73 -8.53 4.98 -6.69
N GLY A 74 -9.54 4.54 -5.96
CA GLY A 74 -10.85 5.20 -5.94
C GLY A 74 -10.70 6.67 -5.54
N LYS A 75 -9.84 6.99 -4.55
CA LYS A 75 -9.52 8.38 -4.22
C LYS A 75 -8.82 9.11 -5.36
N VAL A 76 -7.89 8.48 -6.08
CA VAL A 76 -7.22 9.07 -7.25
C VAL A 76 -8.25 9.40 -8.34
N ARG A 77 -9.17 8.48 -8.63
CA ARG A 77 -10.27 8.70 -9.57
C ARG A 77 -11.18 9.85 -9.13
N ASN A 78 -11.62 9.84 -7.87
CA ASN A 78 -12.54 10.84 -7.32
C ASN A 78 -11.90 12.22 -7.20
N ALA A 79 -10.57 12.29 -7.04
CA ALA A 79 -9.81 13.54 -7.09
C ALA A 79 -9.69 14.13 -8.51
N GLY A 80 -10.30 13.47 -9.50
CA GLY A 80 -10.29 13.90 -10.90
C GLY A 80 -8.95 13.69 -11.60
N LEU A 81 -8.04 12.88 -11.04
CA LEU A 81 -6.71 12.67 -11.62
C LEU A 81 -6.70 11.66 -12.78
N LEU A 82 -7.78 10.90 -12.94
CA LEU A 82 -7.92 9.95 -14.05
C LEU A 82 -8.81 10.58 -15.11
N GLU A 83 -8.20 11.14 -16.16
CA GLU A 83 -8.92 11.52 -17.36
C GLU A 83 -8.71 10.45 -18.44
N PRO A 84 -9.75 10.09 -19.20
CA PRO A 84 -9.60 9.23 -20.35
C PRO A 84 -8.51 9.78 -21.28
N SER A 85 -7.50 8.97 -21.54
CA SER A 85 -6.47 9.30 -22.52
C SER A 85 -7.13 9.54 -23.87
N ALA A 86 -6.78 10.65 -24.52
CA ALA A 86 -7.18 10.89 -25.91
C ALA A 86 -6.39 10.00 -26.89
N ASN A 87 -5.33 9.31 -26.42
CA ASN A 87 -4.54 8.41 -27.24
C ASN A 87 -3.91 7.26 -26.40
N PRO A 88 -4.65 6.16 -26.18
CA PRO A 88 -4.19 5.02 -25.38
C PRO A 88 -2.98 4.27 -25.99
N GLU A 89 -2.62 4.50 -27.26
CA GLU A 89 -1.49 3.83 -27.90
C GLU A 89 -0.12 4.43 -27.53
N ARG A 90 -0.07 5.61 -26.89
CA ARG A 90 1.14 6.44 -26.98
C ARG A 90 2.22 6.23 -25.91
N ILE A 91 1.97 5.51 -24.81
CA ILE A 91 3.00 5.34 -23.78
C ILE A 91 2.96 3.92 -23.19
N GLU A 92 3.66 3.00 -23.84
CA GLU A 92 4.13 1.79 -23.15
C GLU A 92 5.16 2.22 -22.10
N HIS A 93 4.79 2.15 -20.83
CA HIS A 93 5.76 2.32 -19.76
C HIS A 93 6.57 1.04 -19.57
N THR A 94 7.90 1.17 -19.49
CA THR A 94 8.81 0.02 -19.33
C THR A 94 8.48 -0.84 -18.11
N PHE A 95 7.97 -0.25 -17.02
CA PHE A 95 7.56 -1.02 -15.84
C PHE A 95 6.35 -1.94 -16.08
N LEU A 96 5.52 -1.66 -17.08
CA LEU A 96 4.38 -2.52 -17.43
C LEU A 96 4.85 -3.81 -18.12
N GLN A 97 5.98 -3.78 -18.82
CA GLN A 97 6.54 -4.97 -19.49
C GLN A 97 6.99 -6.04 -18.49
N VAL A 98 7.32 -5.65 -17.25
CA VAL A 98 7.72 -6.59 -16.19
C VAL A 98 6.55 -7.05 -15.32
N ALA A 99 5.36 -6.46 -15.46
CA ALA A 99 4.20 -6.73 -14.61
C ALA A 99 3.81 -8.22 -14.54
N GLN A 100 3.86 -8.92 -15.67
CA GLN A 100 3.52 -10.35 -15.71
C GLN A 100 4.55 -11.24 -15.01
N ARG A 101 5.82 -10.80 -14.98
CA ARG A 101 6.94 -11.57 -14.43
C ARG A 101 7.19 -11.25 -12.96
N ASP A 102 7.06 -9.98 -12.59
CA ASP A 102 7.29 -9.45 -11.26
C ASP A 102 6.37 -8.23 -11.00
N PRO A 103 5.18 -8.45 -10.42
CA PRO A 103 4.24 -7.38 -10.09
C PRO A 103 4.82 -6.37 -9.10
N ASN A 104 5.62 -6.81 -8.12
CA ASN A 104 6.21 -5.91 -7.12
C ASN A 104 7.21 -4.95 -7.78
N LEU A 105 8.03 -5.46 -8.71
CA LEU A 105 8.93 -4.62 -9.51
C LEU A 105 8.15 -3.64 -10.40
N ALA A 106 7.03 -4.05 -10.99
CA ALA A 106 6.19 -3.16 -11.78
C ALA A 106 5.58 -2.04 -10.91
N LEU A 107 5.09 -2.36 -9.71
CA LEU A 107 4.56 -1.37 -8.75
C LEU A 107 5.66 -0.42 -8.25
N ALA A 108 6.87 -0.92 -8.02
CA ALA A 108 8.04 -0.10 -7.72
C ALA A 108 8.34 0.88 -8.86
N GLY A 109 8.31 0.38 -10.11
CA GLY A 109 8.46 1.20 -11.30
C GLY A 109 7.37 2.27 -11.42
N PHE A 110 6.11 1.93 -11.10
CA PHE A 110 5.03 2.89 -11.08
C PHE A 110 5.26 4.01 -10.05
N ARG A 111 5.68 3.67 -8.83
CA ARG A 111 6.05 4.66 -7.79
C ARG A 111 7.13 5.62 -8.28
N ILE A 112 8.18 5.09 -8.91
CA ILE A 112 9.27 5.89 -9.49
C ILE A 112 8.75 6.86 -10.57
N GLU A 113 7.85 6.41 -11.43
CA GLU A 113 7.27 7.23 -12.49
C GLU A 113 6.35 8.36 -11.96
N ILE A 114 5.66 8.14 -10.83
CA ILE A 114 4.92 9.18 -10.11
C ILE A 114 5.91 10.24 -9.57
N GLU A 115 6.91 9.81 -8.81
CA GLU A 115 7.90 10.73 -8.22
C GLU A 115 8.63 11.55 -9.28
N ARG A 116 9.04 10.93 -10.38
CA ARG A 116 9.71 11.63 -11.48
C ARG A 116 8.85 12.76 -12.05
N ARG A 117 7.54 12.54 -12.19
CA ARG A 117 6.60 13.57 -12.70
C ARG A 117 6.37 14.68 -11.68
N LEU A 118 6.27 14.36 -10.40
CA LEU A 118 6.14 15.36 -9.34
C LEU A 118 7.40 16.23 -9.23
N VAL A 119 8.59 15.63 -9.36
CA VAL A 119 9.86 16.37 -9.44
C VAL A 119 9.87 17.31 -10.64
N ALA A 120 9.54 16.82 -11.83
CA ALA A 120 9.50 17.64 -13.04
C ALA A 120 8.45 18.77 -12.95
N LEU A 121 7.30 18.51 -12.33
CA LEU A 121 6.26 19.51 -12.09
C LEU A 121 6.73 20.60 -11.12
N CYS A 122 7.42 20.22 -10.05
CA CYS A 122 8.07 21.18 -9.13
C CYS A 122 9.10 22.04 -9.86
N GLU A 123 10.04 21.41 -10.59
CA GLU A 123 11.12 22.10 -11.29
C GLU A 123 10.58 23.09 -12.35
N ARG A 124 9.57 22.67 -13.13
CA ARG A 124 8.88 23.55 -14.09
C ARG A 124 8.32 24.81 -13.43
N ASN A 125 7.86 24.69 -12.20
CA ASN A 125 7.20 25.78 -11.46
C ASN A 125 8.16 26.50 -10.49
N GLY A 126 9.47 26.31 -10.64
CA GLY A 126 10.49 26.99 -9.83
C GLY A 126 10.56 26.51 -8.37
N ILE A 127 10.03 25.33 -8.08
CA ILE A 127 10.07 24.69 -6.76
C ILE A 127 11.30 23.77 -6.69
N SER A 128 12.14 23.95 -5.67
CA SER A 128 13.32 23.11 -5.48
C SER A 128 12.94 21.68 -5.06
N ALA A 129 13.16 20.73 -5.97
CA ALA A 129 12.85 19.31 -5.76
C ALA A 129 14.07 18.46 -5.33
N LYS A 130 15.28 19.03 -5.34
CA LYS A 130 16.53 18.30 -5.09
C LYS A 130 16.57 17.70 -3.68
N ASN A 131 16.81 16.39 -3.59
CA ASN A 131 16.88 15.63 -2.33
C ASN A 131 15.62 15.75 -1.46
N ARG A 132 14.44 15.89 -2.10
CA ARG A 132 13.15 15.97 -1.41
C ARG A 132 12.35 14.69 -1.67
N GLY A 133 11.71 14.19 -0.62
CA GLY A 133 10.81 13.04 -0.72
C GLY A 133 9.41 13.43 -1.18
N LEU A 134 8.62 12.41 -1.52
CA LEU A 134 7.24 12.55 -2.02
C LEU A 134 6.38 13.53 -1.20
N GLY A 135 6.36 13.40 0.12
CA GLY A 135 5.53 14.23 0.99
C GLY A 135 5.85 15.73 0.88
N TYR A 136 7.12 16.09 0.69
CA TYR A 136 7.51 17.48 0.44
C TYR A 136 7.01 17.95 -0.93
N LEU A 137 7.18 17.15 -1.98
CA LEU A 137 6.77 17.51 -3.34
C LEU A 137 5.25 17.77 -3.39
N LEU A 138 4.46 16.86 -2.85
CA LEU A 138 3.00 16.98 -2.82
C LEU A 138 2.55 18.21 -2.03
N ARG A 139 3.16 18.46 -0.86
CA ARG A 139 2.87 19.66 -0.07
C ARG A 139 3.20 20.94 -0.85
N ALA A 140 4.38 21.02 -1.46
CA ALA A 140 4.80 22.21 -2.19
C ALA A 140 3.92 22.48 -3.42
N LEU A 141 3.50 21.43 -4.13
CA LEU A 141 2.57 21.53 -5.25
C LEU A 141 1.17 21.98 -4.80
N SER A 142 0.71 21.50 -3.64
CA SER A 142 -0.55 21.91 -3.03
C SER A 142 -0.53 23.37 -2.57
N GLU A 143 0.54 23.81 -1.89
CA GLU A 143 0.73 25.20 -1.46
C GLU A 143 0.75 26.20 -2.63
N LYS A 144 1.12 25.73 -3.84
CA LYS A 144 1.10 26.52 -5.08
C LYS A 144 -0.19 26.36 -5.90
N ASN A 145 -1.19 25.63 -5.39
CA ASN A 145 -2.44 25.30 -6.08
C ASN A 145 -2.25 24.59 -7.43
N LEU A 146 -1.13 23.89 -7.63
CA LEU A 146 -0.87 23.08 -8.82
C LEU A 146 -1.62 21.75 -8.74
N LEU A 147 -1.75 21.23 -7.52
CA LEU A 147 -2.61 20.11 -7.14
C LEU A 147 -3.54 20.55 -6.01
N THR A 148 -4.78 20.06 -6.00
CA THR A 148 -5.66 20.30 -4.84
C THR A 148 -5.19 19.50 -3.61
N PRO A 149 -5.63 19.86 -2.40
CA PRO A 149 -5.38 19.03 -1.21
C PRO A 149 -5.87 17.59 -1.38
N GLU A 150 -7.02 17.39 -2.03
CA GLU A 150 -7.61 16.07 -2.29
C GLU A 150 -6.74 15.27 -3.26
N GLN A 151 -6.25 15.89 -4.33
CA GLN A 151 -5.33 15.26 -5.29
C GLN A 151 -4.01 14.88 -4.63
N SER A 152 -3.46 15.77 -3.80
CA SER A 152 -2.21 15.53 -3.08
C SER A 152 -2.36 14.38 -2.10
N SER A 153 -3.49 14.32 -1.38
CA SER A 153 -3.83 13.22 -0.48
C SER A 153 -3.99 11.89 -1.22
N ALA A 154 -4.71 11.89 -2.34
CA ALA A 154 -4.93 10.69 -3.14
C ALA A 154 -3.63 10.11 -3.72
N ILE A 155 -2.72 10.97 -4.19
CA ILE A 155 -1.40 10.52 -4.68
C ILE A 155 -0.53 10.00 -3.52
N ALA A 156 -0.59 10.63 -2.34
CA ALA A 156 0.13 10.16 -1.16
C ALA A 156 -0.33 8.76 -0.73
N ASP A 157 -1.65 8.53 -0.67
CA ASP A 157 -2.24 7.24 -0.32
C ASP A 157 -1.82 6.14 -1.31
N LEU A 158 -1.94 6.40 -2.62
CA LEU A 158 -1.51 5.46 -3.64
C LEU A 158 0.00 5.17 -3.53
N ALA A 159 0.82 6.19 -3.39
CA ALA A 159 2.27 6.00 -3.32
C ALA A 159 2.72 5.24 -2.06
N SER A 160 2.06 5.46 -0.92
CA SER A 160 2.28 4.68 0.31
C SER A 160 1.98 3.20 0.08
N LEU A 161 0.93 2.91 -0.69
CA LEU A 161 0.57 1.54 -1.03
C LEU A 161 1.60 0.90 -1.98
N LEU A 162 2.07 1.64 -2.99
CA LEU A 162 3.14 1.17 -3.88
C LEU A 162 4.47 0.98 -3.15
N ASP A 163 4.73 1.77 -2.10
CA ASP A 163 5.93 1.67 -1.26
C ASP A 163 6.00 0.32 -0.52
N SER A 164 4.86 -0.18 -0.06
CA SER A 164 4.80 -1.49 0.60
C SER A 164 5.26 -2.64 -0.30
N ALA A 165 4.95 -2.57 -1.61
CA ALA A 165 5.40 -3.55 -2.61
C ALA A 165 6.94 -3.61 -2.74
N THR A 166 7.63 -2.50 -2.45
CA THR A 166 9.11 -2.42 -2.48
C THR A 166 9.78 -2.98 -1.23
N HIS A 167 9.05 -3.08 -0.12
CA HIS A 167 9.53 -3.61 1.16
C HIS A 167 9.34 -5.14 1.29
N GLY A 168 9.06 -5.83 0.18
CA GLY A 168 8.90 -7.28 0.14
C GLY A 168 7.53 -7.77 0.61
N ALA A 169 6.55 -6.86 0.74
CA ALA A 169 5.17 -7.23 0.98
C ALA A 169 4.64 -8.14 -0.13
N SER A 170 3.88 -9.18 0.26
CA SER A 170 3.11 -9.96 -0.70
C SER A 170 1.92 -9.12 -1.14
N VAL A 171 1.96 -8.55 -2.34
CA VAL A 171 0.81 -7.86 -2.92
C VAL A 171 -0.13 -8.88 -3.54
N ASP A 172 -1.42 -8.77 -3.26
CA ASP A 172 -2.42 -9.59 -3.94
C ASP A 172 -2.36 -9.37 -5.48
N PRO A 173 -2.32 -10.42 -6.32
CA PRO A 173 -2.18 -10.26 -7.76
C PRO A 173 -3.26 -9.41 -8.42
N ALA A 174 -4.52 -9.51 -7.95
CA ALA A 174 -5.60 -8.69 -8.46
C ALA A 174 -5.42 -7.23 -8.03
N ALA A 175 -4.88 -7.01 -6.83
CA ALA A 175 -4.56 -5.68 -6.32
C ALA A 175 -3.44 -5.03 -7.14
N ALA A 176 -2.36 -5.77 -7.41
CA ALA A 176 -1.27 -5.31 -8.27
C ALA A 176 -1.77 -4.99 -9.68
N GLN A 177 -2.56 -5.88 -10.29
CA GLN A 177 -3.11 -5.66 -11.62
C GLN A 177 -3.96 -4.38 -11.67
N TRP A 178 -4.86 -4.21 -10.71
CA TRP A 178 -5.73 -3.04 -10.66
C TRP A 178 -4.92 -1.73 -10.56
N ALA A 179 -3.87 -1.70 -9.72
CA ALA A 179 -2.99 -0.54 -9.61
C ALA A 179 -2.25 -0.23 -10.92
N LEU A 180 -1.87 -1.26 -11.68
CA LEU A 180 -1.24 -1.11 -12.98
C LEU A 180 -2.23 -0.67 -14.06
N ASP A 181 -3.52 -1.03 -13.95
CA ASP A 181 -4.56 -0.61 -14.89
C ASP A 181 -4.79 0.91 -14.86
N ILE A 182 -4.69 1.55 -13.69
CA ILE A 182 -4.83 3.02 -13.58
C ILE A 182 -3.53 3.78 -13.89
N ALA A 183 -2.39 3.07 -13.98
CA ALA A 183 -1.09 3.71 -14.05
C ALA A 183 -0.92 4.59 -15.31
N PRO A 184 -1.27 4.14 -16.53
CA PRO A 184 -1.15 4.97 -17.73
C PRO A 184 -1.95 6.28 -17.63
N GLU A 185 -3.20 6.21 -17.18
CA GLU A 185 -4.10 7.37 -17.06
C GLU A 185 -3.53 8.39 -16.06
N LEU A 186 -3.11 7.93 -14.87
CA LEU A 186 -2.54 8.82 -13.86
C LEU A 186 -1.24 9.49 -14.35
N LEU A 187 -0.35 8.71 -14.96
CA LEU A 187 0.93 9.22 -15.44
C LEU A 187 0.76 10.20 -16.59
N GLU A 188 -0.22 10.00 -17.46
CA GLU A 188 -0.56 10.95 -18.51
C GLU A 188 -1.12 12.25 -17.94
N SER A 189 -2.08 12.16 -17.02
CA SER A 189 -2.64 13.30 -16.32
C SER A 189 -1.58 14.18 -15.66
N LEU A 190 -0.62 13.57 -14.96
CA LEU A 190 0.51 14.28 -14.38
C LEU A 190 1.44 14.86 -15.46
N SER A 191 1.69 14.13 -16.56
CA SER A 191 2.49 14.61 -17.70
C SER A 191 1.86 15.82 -18.40
N ARG A 192 0.53 15.92 -18.49
CA ARG A 192 -0.15 17.10 -19.04
C ARG A 192 0.16 18.37 -18.23
N LEU A 193 0.29 18.26 -16.91
CA LEU A 193 0.72 19.39 -16.06
C LEU A 193 2.20 19.74 -16.20
N ILE A 194 3.01 18.92 -16.86
CA ILE A 194 4.42 19.21 -17.14
C ILE A 194 4.58 19.87 -18.52
N SER A 195 3.72 19.53 -19.48
CA SER A 195 3.81 20.04 -20.86
C SER A 195 3.77 21.58 -20.91
N PRO A 196 4.67 22.25 -21.67
CA PRO A 196 4.71 23.72 -21.78
C PRO A 196 3.39 24.35 -22.20
N THR A 197 2.66 23.66 -23.08
CA THR A 197 1.33 24.02 -23.61
C THR A 197 0.17 23.44 -22.80
N GLY A 198 0.45 22.61 -21.79
CA GLY A 198 -0.55 21.99 -20.95
C GLY A 198 -1.11 22.95 -19.88
N PRO A 199 -2.24 22.59 -19.25
CA PRO A 199 -2.85 23.40 -18.21
C PRO A 199 -1.88 23.59 -17.04
N LYS A 200 -1.90 24.80 -16.44
CA LYS A 200 -1.03 25.12 -15.30
C LYS A 200 -1.50 24.48 -13.99
N THR A 201 -2.76 24.09 -13.92
CA THR A 201 -3.40 23.49 -12.75
C THR A 201 -4.32 22.36 -13.20
N PHE A 202 -4.54 21.37 -12.34
CA PHE A 202 -5.52 20.34 -12.58
C PHE A 202 -6.93 20.95 -12.41
N VAL A 203 -7.60 21.27 -13.51
CA VAL A 203 -9.00 21.67 -13.48
C VAL A 203 -9.82 20.38 -13.48
N GLY A 204 -10.21 19.91 -12.30
CA GLY A 204 -11.12 18.76 -12.20
C GLY A 204 -12.37 18.99 -13.03
N ALA A 205 -12.92 17.91 -13.61
CA ALA A 205 -14.19 17.93 -14.33
C ALA A 205 -15.23 18.73 -13.53
N GLN A 206 -15.58 19.91 -14.07
CA GLN A 206 -16.64 20.83 -13.64
C GLN A 206 -17.00 20.82 -12.14
N GLN A 207 -16.57 21.85 -11.42
CA GLN A 207 -17.56 22.51 -10.56
C GLN A 207 -18.73 22.91 -11.48
N PRO A 208 -19.99 22.54 -11.18
CA PRO A 208 -21.09 23.16 -11.87
C PRO A 208 -20.89 24.65 -11.68
N ARG A 209 -20.73 25.36 -12.79
CA ARG A 209 -20.84 26.81 -12.83
C ARG A 209 -22.24 27.05 -12.27
N PHE A 210 -22.35 27.27 -10.96
CA PHE A 210 -23.58 27.78 -10.38
C PHE A 210 -23.79 29.07 -11.17
N ALA A 211 -24.75 29.01 -12.09
CA ALA A 211 -25.32 30.20 -12.66
C ALA A 211 -25.64 31.05 -11.44
N HIS A 212 -25.04 32.23 -11.34
CA HIS A 212 -25.48 33.20 -10.36
C HIS A 212 -26.96 33.42 -10.65
N GLU A 213 -27.80 32.84 -9.81
CA GLU A 213 -29.24 32.98 -9.79
C GLU A 213 -29.53 34.40 -9.30
N GLY A 214 -29.24 35.37 -10.18
CA GLY A 214 -29.18 36.79 -9.91
C GLY A 214 -29.11 37.65 -11.18
N ASP A 215 -28.70 37.09 -12.32
CA ASP A 215 -28.61 37.85 -13.60
C ASP A 215 -29.88 37.79 -14.46
N PHE A 216 -31.01 37.27 -13.95
CA PHE A 216 -32.24 37.12 -14.73
C PHE A 216 -33.33 38.19 -14.51
N TRP A 217 -33.03 39.29 -13.79
CA TRP A 217 -33.95 40.43 -13.70
C TRP A 217 -33.22 41.77 -13.69
N VAL A 218 -33.00 42.36 -14.87
CA VAL A 218 -33.05 43.82 -15.07
C VAL A 218 -33.77 44.11 -16.39
N GLN A 219 -34.68 45.08 -16.27
CA GLN A 219 -35.71 45.58 -17.17
C GLN A 219 -35.21 46.08 -18.53
N GLU A 220 -36.05 45.96 -19.58
CA GLU A 220 -36.89 47.04 -20.13
C GLU A 220 -38.18 46.47 -20.75
#